data_AF-A0A6I6SPR9-F1
#
_entry.id   AF-A0A6I6SPR9-F1
#
_cell.length_a   1.000
_cell.length_b   1.000
_cell.length_c   1.000
_cell.angle_alpha   90.00
_cell.angle_beta   90.00
_cell.angle_gamma   90.00
#
_symmetry.space_group_name_H-M   'P 1'
#
loop_
_entity.id
_entity.type
_entity.pdbx_description
1 polymer ?
#
loop_
_entity_poly.entity_id
_entity_poly.type
_entity_poly.pdbx_seq_one_letter_code
_entity_poly.pdbx_strand_id
1 'polypeptide(L)'
;MAWCSQGLLGLVVTGSVLSHAPGWLTLPVLAWLVPLGWWAWRGQFRGELLMQPETGGGWRWSWRPFTATEAFPVELRCVYLGPWLIGLEVDRQRAWLWPDSASREALRQLRRALAR
;
A
#
# COMPACT_ATOMS: atom_id res chain seq x y z
N MET A 1 5.63 6.77 -8.99
CA MET A 1 7.06 6.51 -9.33
C MET A 1 7.76 5.49 -8.41
N ALA A 2 7.29 5.23 -7.18
CA ALA A 2 7.86 4.19 -6.29
C ALA A 2 7.73 2.72 -6.78
N TRP A 3 6.88 2.49 -7.79
CA TRP A 3 6.60 1.15 -8.33
C TRP A 3 7.75 0.55 -9.15
N CYS A 4 8.57 1.39 -9.78
CA CYS A 4 9.69 0.92 -10.60
C CYS A 4 10.85 0.38 -9.73
N SER A 5 11.10 0.97 -8.55
CA SER A 5 12.23 0.56 -7.69
C SER A 5 11.99 -0.79 -7.02
N GLN A 6 10.76 -1.08 -6.59
CA GLN A 6 10.41 -2.37 -5.97
C GLN A 6 10.42 -3.52 -7.00
N GLY A 7 9.94 -3.29 -8.22
CA GLY A 7 10.01 -4.27 -9.31
C GLY A 7 11.45 -4.55 -9.76
N LEU A 8 12.28 -3.50 -9.86
CA LEU A 8 13.69 -3.63 -10.23
C LEU A 8 14.49 -4.37 -9.14
N LEU A 9 14.25 -4.08 -7.85
CA LEU A 9 14.88 -4.82 -6.75
C LEU A 9 14.48 -6.30 -6.77
N GLY A 10 13.20 -6.59 -7.02
CA GLY A 10 12.71 -7.97 -7.20
C GLY A 10 13.43 -8.68 -8.35
N LEU A 11 13.55 -8.06 -9.52
CA LEU A 11 14.26 -8.61 -10.68
C LEU A 11 15.75 -8.82 -10.42
N VAL A 12 16.42 -7.87 -9.77
CA VAL A 12 17.85 -7.95 -9.44
C VAL A 12 18.11 -9.07 -8.43
N VAL A 13 17.29 -9.20 -7.38
CA VAL A 13 17.41 -10.28 -6.40
C VAL A 13 17.16 -11.63 -7.07
N THR A 14 16.14 -11.73 -7.93
CA THR A 14 15.81 -12.97 -8.64
C THR A 14 16.93 -13.37 -9.62
N GLY A 15 17.48 -12.41 -10.35
CA GLY A 15 18.62 -12.62 -11.26
C GLY A 15 19.90 -13.00 -10.54
N SER A 16 20.17 -12.37 -9.39
CA SER A 16 21.33 -12.70 -8.54
C SER A 16 21.24 -14.12 -7.99
N VAL A 17 20.06 -14.54 -7.52
CA VAL A 17 19.82 -15.93 -7.07
C VAL A 17 19.98 -16.92 -8.22
N LEU A 18 19.47 -16.61 -9.42
CA LEU A 18 19.67 -17.48 -10.59
C LEU A 18 21.15 -17.64 -10.99
N SER A 19 21.98 -16.61 -10.78
CA SER A 19 23.39 -16.64 -11.17
C SER A 19 24.29 -17.45 -10.23
N HIS A 20 23.92 -17.56 -8.94
CA HIS A 20 24.78 -18.13 -7.90
C HIS A 20 24.19 -19.37 -7.21
N ALA A 21 22.90 -19.68 -7.40
CA ALA A 21 22.28 -20.85 -6.79
C ALA A 21 22.26 -22.05 -7.76
N PRO A 22 22.51 -23.28 -7.27
CA PRO A 22 22.22 -24.51 -8.01
C PRO A 22 20.77 -24.48 -8.50
N GLY A 23 20.51 -24.85 -9.77
CA GLY A 23 19.19 -24.73 -10.41
C GLY A 23 18.03 -25.48 -9.71
N TRP A 24 18.32 -26.27 -8.67
CA TRP A 24 17.34 -26.99 -7.86
C TRP A 24 16.79 -26.11 -6.74
N LEU A 25 17.53 -25.08 -6.30
CA LEU A 25 17.13 -24.12 -5.27
C LEU A 25 16.33 -22.94 -5.82
N THR A 26 16.40 -22.68 -7.13
CA THR A 26 15.64 -21.61 -7.77
C THR A 26 14.14 -21.92 -7.84
N LEU A 27 13.77 -23.20 -8.02
CA LEU A 27 12.38 -23.65 -8.06
C LEU A 27 11.59 -23.37 -6.76
N PRO A 28 12.05 -23.76 -5.56
CA PRO A 28 11.33 -23.45 -4.33
C PRO A 28 11.29 -21.95 -4.02
N VAL A 29 12.36 -21.21 -4.36
CA VAL A 29 12.41 -19.75 -4.16
C VAL A 29 11.38 -19.05 -5.05
N LEU A 30 11.32 -19.39 -6.35
CA LEU A 30 10.31 -18.85 -7.26
C LEU A 30 8.89 -19.28 -6.84
N ALA A 31 8.72 -20.55 -6.45
CA ALA A 31 7.45 -21.07 -5.96
C ALA A 31 6.96 -20.36 -4.70
N TRP A 32 7.85 -19.75 -3.91
CA TRP A 32 7.48 -18.96 -2.74
C TRP A 32 7.29 -17.47 -3.06
N LEU A 33 8.23 -16.87 -3.79
CA LEU A 33 8.22 -15.44 -4.09
C LEU A 33 7.05 -15.04 -4.99
N VAL A 34 6.68 -15.87 -5.97
CA VAL A 34 5.58 -15.57 -6.90
C VAL A 34 4.22 -15.47 -6.17
N PRO A 35 3.76 -16.46 -5.39
CA PRO A 35 2.49 -16.35 -4.68
C PRO A 35 2.52 -15.30 -3.57
N LEU A 36 3.67 -15.07 -2.93
CA LEU A 36 3.79 -14.07 -1.86
C LEU A 36 3.76 -12.65 -2.44
N GLY A 37 4.44 -12.44 -3.57
CA GLY A 37 4.32 -11.22 -4.38
C GLY A 37 2.90 -11.02 -4.89
N TRP A 38 2.26 -12.07 -5.41
CA TRP A 38 0.87 -12.03 -5.88
C TRP A 38 -0.13 -11.74 -4.77
N TRP A 39 0.03 -12.32 -3.58
CA TRP A 39 -0.79 -12.03 -2.41
C TRP A 39 -0.61 -10.59 -1.95
N ALA A 40 0.64 -10.13 -1.87
CA ALA A 40 0.95 -8.74 -1.57
C ALA A 40 0.36 -7.78 -2.62
N TRP A 41 0.31 -8.18 -3.89
CA TRP A 41 -0.26 -7.40 -4.99
C TRP A 41 -1.80 -7.40 -5.01
N ARG A 42 -2.44 -8.56 -4.79
CA ARG A 42 -3.89 -8.69 -4.70
C ARG A 42 -4.48 -7.96 -3.49
N GLY A 43 -3.71 -7.85 -2.41
CA GLY A 43 -4.11 -7.09 -1.22
C GLY A 43 -3.92 -5.57 -1.35
N GLN A 44 -3.35 -5.06 -2.45
CA GLN A 44 -3.15 -3.62 -2.61
C GLN A 44 -4.47 -2.92 -2.90
N PHE A 45 -4.91 -2.11 -1.94
CA PHE A 45 -5.94 -1.11 -2.15
C PHE A 45 -5.43 -0.04 -3.12
N ARG A 46 -5.80 -0.15 -4.40
CA ARG A 46 -5.36 0.77 -5.46
C ARG A 46 -6.36 1.88 -5.67
N GLY A 47 -5.95 3.10 -5.31
CA GLY A 47 -6.76 4.29 -5.48
C GLY A 47 -6.13 5.47 -4.75
N GLU A 48 -6.85 6.58 -4.78
CA GLU A 48 -6.50 7.80 -4.08
C GLU A 48 -7.50 8.02 -2.95
N LEU A 49 -6.95 8.16 -1.75
CA LEU A 49 -7.72 8.59 -0.59
C LEU A 49 -7.75 10.11 -0.57
N LEU A 50 -8.93 10.68 -0.79
CA LEU A 50 -9.18 12.11 -0.74
C LEU A 50 -9.70 12.49 0.64
N MET A 51 -9.06 13.50 1.22
CA MET A 51 -9.44 14.09 2.48
C MET A 51 -10.10 15.44 2.20
N GLN A 52 -11.40 15.54 2.44
CA GLN A 52 -12.16 16.79 2.26
C GLN A 52 -12.54 17.38 3.62
N PRO A 53 -12.26 18.66 3.89
CA PRO A 53 -12.71 19.31 5.10
C PRO A 53 -14.24 19.42 5.07
N GLU A 54 -14.90 18.88 6.10
CA GLU A 54 -16.34 19.02 6.25
C GLU A 54 -16.65 20.35 6.97
N THR A 55 -17.69 21.03 6.53
CA THR A 55 -18.08 22.37 7.02
C THR A 55 -18.38 22.42 8.53
N GLY A 56 -18.59 21.26 9.17
CA GLY A 56 -18.78 21.12 10.62
C GLY A 56 -17.50 20.91 11.44
N GLY A 57 -16.31 21.05 10.85
CA GLY A 57 -15.03 20.82 11.55
C GLY A 57 -14.58 19.35 11.60
N GLY A 58 -15.29 18.48 10.87
CA GLY A 58 -14.92 17.08 10.64
C GLY A 58 -14.11 16.87 9.37
N TRP A 59 -13.64 15.64 9.17
CA TRP A 59 -13.00 15.20 7.93
C TRP A 59 -13.94 14.24 7.21
N ARG A 60 -14.28 14.55 5.96
CA ARG A 60 -14.96 13.62 5.07
C ARG A 60 -13.90 12.89 4.24
N TRP A 61 -13.92 11.58 4.35
CA TRP A 61 -13.05 10.69 3.59
C TRP A 61 -13.77 10.20 2.34
N SER A 62 -13.12 10.34 1.19
CA SER A 62 -13.60 9.75 -0.06
C SER A 62 -12.52 8.93 -0.72
N TRP A 63 -12.89 7.79 -1.27
CA TRP A 63 -12.00 6.89 -1.99
C TRP A 63 -12.27 7.00 -3.48
N ARG A 64 -11.21 7.26 -4.25
CA ARG A 64 -11.26 7.20 -5.71
C ARG A 64 -10.47 5.98 -6.19
N PRO A 65 -11.13 4.89 -6.63
CA PRO A 65 -10.45 3.74 -7.21
C PRO A 65 -9.66 4.16 -8.44
N PHE A 66 -8.54 3.49 -8.71
CA PHE A 66 -7.77 3.75 -9.93
C PHE A 66 -8.59 3.52 -11.22
N THR A 67 -9.57 2.62 -11.17
CA THR A 67 -10.43 2.27 -12.32
C THR A 67 -11.67 3.14 -12.44
N ALA A 68 -11.97 3.99 -11.45
CA ALA A 68 -13.20 4.78 -11.41
C ALA A 68 -12.89 6.27 -11.32
N THR A 69 -13.60 7.07 -12.12
CA THR A 69 -13.41 8.52 -12.16
C THR A 69 -14.02 9.22 -10.93
N GLU A 70 -15.07 8.63 -10.36
CA GLU A 70 -15.79 9.22 -9.23
C GLU A 70 -15.25 8.72 -7.89
N ALA A 71 -15.08 9.68 -6.98
CA ALA A 71 -14.73 9.40 -5.59
C ALA A 71 -16.02 9.14 -4.80
N PHE A 72 -16.08 8.01 -4.10
CA PHE A 72 -17.20 7.68 -3.23
C PHE A 72 -16.84 7.91 -1.76
N PRO A 73 -17.79 8.37 -0.92
CA PRO A 73 -17.54 8.52 0.51
C PRO A 73 -17.25 7.15 1.14
N VAL A 74 -16.25 7.08 2.00
CA VAL A 74 -15.87 5.85 2.70
C VAL A 74 -15.71 6.12 4.19
N GLU A 75 -16.05 5.12 5.00
CA GLU A 75 -15.67 5.13 6.41
C GLU A 75 -14.23 4.66 6.55
N LEU A 76 -13.45 5.47 7.28
CA LEU A 76 -12.04 5.23 7.53
C LEU A 76 -11.82 4.96 9.01
N ARG A 77 -11.30 3.79 9.33
CA ARG A 77 -10.94 3.40 10.69
C ARG A 77 -9.44 3.17 10.79
N CYS A 78 -8.78 3.83 11.75
CA CYS A 78 -7.39 3.52 12.06
C CYS A 78 -7.34 2.25 12.90
N VAL A 79 -6.74 1.20 12.36
CA VAL A 79 -6.56 -0.07 13.07
C VAL A 79 -5.18 -0.14 13.72
N TYR A 80 -4.19 0.53 13.13
CA TYR A 80 -2.84 0.58 13.65
C TYR A 80 -2.14 1.87 13.24
N LEU A 81 -1.55 2.58 14.20
CA LEU A 81 -0.77 3.79 13.96
C LEU A 81 0.66 3.59 14.47
N GLY A 82 1.54 3.09 13.60
CA GLY A 82 2.95 2.92 13.90
C GLY A 82 3.83 4.08 13.39
N PRO A 83 5.08 4.18 13.88
CA PRO A 83 6.04 5.19 13.45
C PRO A 83 6.42 5.07 11.96
N TRP A 84 6.32 3.87 11.38
CA TRP A 84 6.66 3.59 9.97
C TRP A 84 5.51 3.00 9.15
N LEU A 85 4.48 2.47 9.81
CA LEU A 85 3.41 1.70 9.17
C LEU A 85 2.06 2.19 9.69
N ILE A 86 1.11 2.42 8.79
CA ILE A 86 -0.24 2.83 9.14
C ILE A 86 -1.20 1.77 8.61
N GLY A 87 -1.90 1.10 9.52
CA GLY A 87 -2.98 0.18 9.20
C GLY A 87 -4.31 0.92 9.23
N LEU A 88 -4.94 1.01 8.06
CA LEU A 88 -6.27 1.58 7.88
C LEU A 88 -7.25 0.48 7.51
N GLU A 89 -8.50 0.69 7.87
CA GLU A 89 -9.62 -0.10 7.39
C GLU A 89 -10.54 0.87 6.65
N VAL A 90 -10.67 0.65 5.34
CA VAL A 90 -11.50 1.43 4.43
C VAL A 90 -12.65 0.53 4.02
N ASP A 91 -13.87 0.87 4.42
CA ASP A 91 -15.09 0.10 4.11
C ASP A 91 -14.94 -1.43 4.39
N ARG A 92 -14.50 -1.76 5.62
CA ARG A 92 -14.17 -3.13 6.09
C ARG A 92 -13.00 -3.83 5.40
N GLN A 93 -12.31 -3.17 4.49
CA GLN A 93 -11.11 -3.71 3.86
C GLN A 93 -9.85 -3.12 4.48
N ARG A 94 -8.91 -3.99 4.86
CA ARG A 94 -7.67 -3.60 5.53
C ARG A 94 -6.63 -3.13 4.51
N ALA A 95 -6.21 -1.89 4.62
CA ALA A 95 -5.16 -1.27 3.82
C ALA A 95 -3.94 -0.97 4.71
N TRP A 96 -2.76 -1.40 4.27
CA TRP A 96 -1.50 -1.09 4.94
C TRP A 96 -0.75 -0.04 4.12
N LEU A 97 -0.55 1.14 4.70
CA LEU A 97 0.28 2.18 4.13
C LEU A 97 1.71 2.04 4.61
N TRP A 98 2.58 1.85 3.63
CA TRP A 98 4.04 1.90 3.80
C TRP A 98 4.52 3.34 3.68
N PRO A 99 5.70 3.66 4.22
CA PRO A 99 6.22 5.03 4.22
C PRO A 99 6.62 5.53 2.82
N ASP A 100 6.71 4.64 1.82
CA ASP A 100 6.95 5.00 0.41
C ASP A 100 5.67 5.13 -0.43
N SER A 101 4.51 4.77 0.14
CA SER A 101 3.25 4.68 -0.61
C SER A 101 2.70 6.05 -0.99
N ALA A 102 3.07 7.10 -0.25
CA ALA A 102 2.69 8.48 -0.50
C ALA A 102 3.81 9.43 -0.09
N SER A 103 3.69 10.72 -0.43
CA SER A 103 4.63 11.75 0.03
C SER A 103 4.63 11.84 1.56
N ARG A 104 5.78 12.20 2.14
CA ARG A 104 5.92 12.37 3.60
C ARG A 104 4.94 13.41 4.15
N GLU A 105 4.62 14.43 3.37
CA GLU A 105 3.70 15.51 3.73
C GLU A 105 2.27 14.98 3.82
N ALA A 106 1.84 14.18 2.83
CA ALA A 106 0.52 13.54 2.84
C ALA A 106 0.38 12.57 4.02
N LEU A 107 1.40 11.73 4.28
CA LEU A 107 1.41 10.83 5.44
C LEU A 107 1.37 11.57 6.77
N ARG A 108 2.05 12.72 6.88
CA ARG A 108 1.99 13.57 8.08
C ARG A 108 0.60 14.18 8.28
N GLN A 109 -0.04 14.68 7.23
CA GLN A 109 -1.40 15.21 7.30
C GLN A 109 -2.40 14.11 7.69
N LEU A 110 -2.31 12.94 7.06
CA LEU A 110 -3.11 11.77 7.39
C LEU A 110 -2.94 11.37 8.86
N ARG A 111 -1.71 11.28 9.37
CA ARG A 111 -1.47 10.98 10.79
C ARG A 111 -2.12 12.00 11.72
N ARG A 112 -2.04 13.30 11.40
CA ARG A 112 -2.68 14.35 12.20
C ARG A 112 -4.21 14.24 12.18
N ALA A 113 -4.79 13.85 11.06
CA ALA A 113 -6.22 13.64 10.93
C ALA A 113 -6.70 12.39 11.69
N LEU A 114 -5.89 11.34 11.77
CA LEU A 114 -6.22 10.08 12.47
C LEU A 114 -5.90 10.10 13.97
N ALA A 115 -4.97 10.95 14.42
CA ALA A 115 -4.60 11.09 15.83
C ALA A 115 -5.50 12.06 16.61
N ARG A 116 -6.57 12.56 15.99
CA ARG A 116 -7.51 13.52 16.55
C ARG A 116 -8.83 12.84 16.86
#